data_AF-A0A1V2V2B7-F1
#
_entry.id   AF-A0A1V2V2B7-F1
#
_cell.length_a   1.000
_cell.length_b   1.000
_cell.length_c   1.000
_cell.angle_alpha   90.00
_cell.angle_beta   90.00
_cell.angle_gamma   90.00
#
_symmetry.space_group_name_H-M   'P 1'
#
loop_
_entity.id
_entity.type
_entity.pdbx_description
1 polymer ?
#
loop_
_entity_poly.entity_id
_entity_poly.type
_entity_poly.pdbx_seq_one_letter_code
_entity_poly.pdbx_strand_id
1 'polypeptide(L)'
;MLKKLNDKYGLDFNGLLGLGSIVAFIYVIFFKLTFYNILDVEWYVAILSPQQIILSSLTLLAVSSVSIIFSFFFDKVFKINLISEIKDLVYLFFYAFIIYIIMQVVSIFGVFSENIPIKYKNYITYIGLNVGFSSIYFFHKKIVLWGENQYSINNNYFLWIKIKKAIAQGVKFLAPLMCITGIAITPIVLGYDAAIQVKSQMAKILPEVILKEEERKWYLLEANSTDSLLITQEDQDGEKAIELEL
;
A
#
# COMPACT_ATOMS: atom_id res chain seq x y z
N MET A 1 18.44 18.10 3.05
CA MET A 1 17.37 17.51 2.23
C MET A 1 16.09 18.36 2.28
N LEU A 2 15.54 18.64 3.48
CA LEU A 2 14.39 19.54 3.69
C LEU A 2 14.51 20.90 3.00
N LYS A 3 15.65 21.58 3.12
CA LYS A 3 15.91 22.85 2.42
C LYS A 3 15.75 22.74 0.89
N LYS A 4 16.28 21.68 0.27
CA LYS A 4 16.13 21.43 -1.18
C LYS A 4 14.69 21.13 -1.60
N LEU A 5 13.88 20.53 -0.71
CA LEU A 5 12.46 20.27 -0.97
C LEU A 5 11.64 21.55 -0.87
N ASN A 6 11.93 22.37 0.14
CA ASN A 6 11.31 23.67 0.32
C ASN A 6 11.64 24.62 -0.85
N ASP A 7 12.93 24.73 -1.21
CA ASP A 7 13.41 25.61 -2.27
C ASP A 7 12.85 25.24 -3.66
N LYS A 8 12.50 23.96 -3.89
CA LYS A 8 12.08 23.45 -5.21
C LYS A 8 10.58 23.24 -5.35
N TYR A 9 9.89 22.88 -4.28
CA TYR A 9 8.48 22.50 -4.28
C TYR A 9 7.64 23.27 -3.26
N GLY A 10 8.23 24.21 -2.50
CA GLY A 10 7.55 24.89 -1.40
C GLY A 10 7.16 23.96 -0.25
N LEU A 11 7.75 22.75 -0.20
CA LEU A 11 7.45 21.74 0.81
C LEU A 11 8.40 21.88 1.99
N ASP A 12 7.94 22.61 3.00
CA ASP A 12 8.53 22.62 4.33
C ASP A 12 8.14 21.36 5.13
N PHE A 13 8.59 21.28 6.38
CA PHE A 13 8.29 20.14 7.23
C PHE A 13 6.78 19.95 7.44
N ASN A 14 6.04 21.05 7.59
CA ASN A 14 4.59 21.02 7.76
C ASN A 14 3.89 20.56 6.48
N GLY A 15 4.35 20.99 5.31
CA GLY A 15 3.86 20.53 4.01
C GLY A 15 4.09 19.03 3.81
N LEU A 16 5.23 18.50 4.25
CA LEU A 16 5.51 17.05 4.22
C LEU A 16 4.61 16.27 5.18
N LEU A 17 4.38 16.79 6.40
CA LEU A 17 3.42 16.19 7.34
C LEU A 17 1.99 16.22 6.79
N GLY A 18 1.58 17.32 6.15
CA GLY A 18 0.28 17.46 5.52
C GLY A 18 0.08 16.44 4.39
N LEU A 19 1.07 16.29 3.50
CA LEU A 19 1.05 15.26 2.47
C LEU A 19 0.99 13.85 3.05
N GLY A 20 1.79 13.56 4.07
CA GLY A 20 1.76 12.27 4.77
C GLY A 20 0.39 11.97 5.37
N SER A 21 -0.26 12.98 5.96
CA SER A 21 -1.60 12.87 6.54
C SER A 21 -2.68 12.62 5.48
N ILE A 22 -2.60 13.29 4.32
CA ILE A 22 -3.52 13.04 3.20
C ILE A 22 -3.36 11.61 2.67
N VAL A 23 -2.13 11.16 2.50
CA VAL A 23 -1.84 9.79 2.02
C VAL A 23 -2.36 8.76 3.03
N ALA A 24 -2.14 8.97 4.32
CA ALA A 24 -2.66 8.11 5.36
C ALA A 24 -4.20 8.11 5.40
N PHE A 25 -4.83 9.27 5.21
CA PHE A 25 -6.28 9.38 5.14
C PHE A 25 -6.87 8.58 3.97
N ILE A 26 -6.27 8.72 2.77
CA ILE A 26 -6.64 7.91 1.59
C ILE A 26 -6.48 6.41 1.88
N TYR A 27 -5.40 6.04 2.55
CA TYR A 27 -5.14 4.66 2.94
C TYR A 27 -6.23 4.10 3.87
N VAL A 28 -6.62 4.86 4.91
CA VAL A 28 -7.66 4.44 5.87
C VAL A 28 -9.00 4.26 5.15
N ILE A 29 -9.38 5.23 4.29
CA ILE A 29 -10.64 5.19 3.57
C ILE A 29 -10.76 3.95 2.69
N PHE A 30 -9.75 3.68 1.85
CA PHE A 30 -9.80 2.51 0.98
C PHE A 30 -9.78 1.19 1.75
N PHE A 31 -9.05 1.14 2.87
CA PHE A 31 -9.06 -0.01 3.76
C PHE A 31 -10.45 -0.23 4.35
N LYS A 32 -11.04 0.79 4.98
CA LYS A 32 -12.36 0.70 5.61
C LYS A 32 -13.46 0.38 4.60
N LEU A 33 -13.49 1.07 3.47
CA LEU A 33 -14.44 0.80 2.39
C LEU A 33 -14.40 -0.68 1.98
N THR A 34 -13.20 -1.22 1.77
CA THR A 34 -13.07 -2.62 1.35
C THR A 34 -13.42 -3.58 2.48
N PHE A 35 -12.90 -3.34 3.68
CA PHE A 35 -13.09 -4.20 4.85
C PHE A 35 -14.58 -4.33 5.21
N TYR A 36 -15.26 -3.20 5.37
CA TYR A 36 -16.66 -3.17 5.78
C TYR A 36 -17.62 -3.64 4.68
N ASN A 37 -17.31 -3.36 3.41
CA ASN A 37 -18.07 -3.91 2.29
C ASN A 37 -17.97 -5.44 2.25
N ILE A 38 -16.77 -6.00 2.41
CA ILE A 38 -16.60 -7.46 2.47
C ILE A 38 -17.24 -8.07 3.71
N LEU A 39 -17.41 -7.33 4.81
CA LEU A 39 -18.15 -7.77 5.99
C LEU A 39 -19.68 -7.61 5.89
N ASP A 40 -20.19 -7.07 4.78
CA ASP A 40 -21.60 -6.74 4.58
C ASP A 40 -22.11 -5.66 5.58
N VAL A 41 -21.25 -4.72 5.98
CA VAL A 41 -21.55 -3.61 6.92
C VAL A 41 -21.21 -2.24 6.28
N GLU A 42 -21.66 -2.02 5.05
CA GLU A 42 -21.28 -0.86 4.22
C GLU A 42 -21.57 0.52 4.85
N TRP A 43 -22.57 0.60 5.72
CA TRP A 43 -23.00 1.84 6.37
C TRP A 43 -22.03 2.34 7.45
N TYR A 44 -21.20 1.48 8.05
CA TYR A 44 -20.29 1.84 9.13
C TYR A 44 -18.97 2.48 8.66
N VAL A 45 -18.80 2.68 7.35
CA VAL A 45 -17.61 3.32 6.76
C VAL A 45 -17.45 4.78 7.22
N ALA A 46 -18.52 5.42 7.69
CA ALA A 46 -18.57 6.86 7.97
C ALA A 46 -17.73 7.31 9.18
N ILE A 47 -17.38 6.41 10.10
CA ILE A 47 -16.68 6.81 11.33
C ILE A 47 -15.17 6.69 11.14
N LEU A 48 -14.47 7.81 10.97
CA LEU A 48 -13.00 7.87 10.97
C LEU A 48 -12.52 8.42 12.30
N SER A 49 -11.99 7.56 13.17
CA SER A 49 -11.39 8.03 14.41
C SER A 49 -9.97 8.57 14.17
N PRO A 50 -9.54 9.65 14.85
CA PRO A 50 -8.16 10.15 14.73
C PRO A 50 -7.10 9.08 15.02
N GLN A 51 -7.41 8.15 15.93
CA GLN A 51 -6.56 7.02 16.30
C GLN A 51 -6.32 6.09 15.11
N GLN A 52 -7.34 5.82 14.28
CA GLN A 52 -7.22 5.01 13.08
C GLN A 52 -6.32 5.67 12.03
N ILE A 53 -6.46 6.99 11.84
CA ILE A 53 -5.59 7.73 10.92
C ILE A 53 -4.13 7.63 11.37
N ILE A 54 -3.86 7.77 12.67
CA ILE A 54 -2.52 7.61 13.23
C ILE A 54 -2.00 6.18 13.02
N LEU A 55 -2.82 5.16 13.33
CA LEU A 55 -2.41 3.77 13.19
C LEU A 55 -2.12 3.40 11.72
N SER A 56 -2.98 3.82 10.79
CA SER A 56 -2.74 3.60 9.36
C SER A 56 -1.52 4.37 8.84
N SER A 57 -1.25 5.57 9.36
CA SER A 57 0.00 6.29 9.07
C SER A 57 1.22 5.48 9.50
N LEU A 58 1.19 4.90 10.69
CA LEU A 58 2.26 4.03 11.21
C LEU A 58 2.40 2.75 10.39
N THR A 59 1.29 2.10 10.02
CA THR A 59 1.31 0.90 9.16
C THR A 59 1.91 1.21 7.79
N LEU A 60 1.52 2.32 7.17
CA LEU A 60 2.09 2.75 5.89
C LEU A 60 3.60 3.03 6.02
N LEU A 61 4.03 3.69 7.10
CA LEU A 61 5.45 3.93 7.38
C LEU A 61 6.22 2.62 7.57
N ALA A 62 5.63 1.64 8.28
CA ALA A 62 6.25 0.34 8.49
C ALA A 62 6.43 -0.44 7.18
N VAL A 63 5.38 -0.54 6.36
CA VAL A 63 5.43 -1.19 5.03
C VAL A 63 6.44 -0.50 4.12
N SER A 64 6.45 0.84 4.12
CA SER A 64 7.40 1.63 3.34
C SER A 64 8.85 1.40 3.79
N SER A 65 9.08 1.33 5.11
CA SER A 65 10.41 1.11 5.69
C SER A 65 10.97 -0.27 5.33
N VAL A 66 10.14 -1.32 5.41
CA VAL A 66 10.52 -2.68 5.00
C VAL A 66 10.86 -2.73 3.51
N SER A 67 10.06 -2.07 2.68
CA SER A 67 10.31 -1.97 1.24
C SER A 67 11.62 -1.24 0.90
N ILE A 68 11.95 -0.18 1.64
CA ILE A 68 13.24 0.52 1.50
C ILE A 68 14.39 -0.41 1.86
N ILE A 69 14.29 -1.15 2.96
CA ILE A 69 15.31 -2.12 3.40
C ILE A 69 15.51 -3.20 2.34
N PHE A 70 14.43 -3.83 1.85
CA PHE A 70 14.49 -4.83 0.78
C PHE A 70 15.19 -4.27 -0.46
N SER A 71 14.86 -3.04 -0.85
CA SER A 71 15.52 -2.39 -1.99
C SER A 71 17.03 -2.19 -1.78
N PHE A 72 17.46 -1.83 -0.57
CA PHE A 72 18.89 -1.73 -0.23
C PHE A 72 19.59 -3.09 -0.30
N PHE A 73 18.94 -4.17 0.15
CA PHE A 73 19.47 -5.52 0.00
C PHE A 73 19.60 -5.93 -1.47
N PHE A 74 18.57 -5.69 -2.28
CA PHE A 74 18.61 -5.95 -3.72
C PHE A 74 19.76 -5.18 -4.41
N ASP A 75 19.94 -3.89 -4.11
CA ASP A 75 21.02 -3.08 -4.70
C ASP A 75 22.42 -3.61 -4.33
N LYS A 76 22.61 -4.13 -3.11
CA LYS A 76 23.87 -4.73 -2.65
C LYS A 76 24.11 -6.13 -3.24
N VAL A 77 23.10 -6.98 -3.28
CA VAL A 77 23.22 -8.39 -3.72
C VAL A 77 23.48 -8.46 -5.22
N PHE A 78 22.72 -7.71 -6.01
CA PHE A 78 22.84 -7.78 -7.46
C PHE A 78 24.04 -6.99 -8.00
N LYS A 79 24.79 -6.28 -7.14
CA LYS A 79 25.93 -5.42 -7.49
C LYS A 79 25.74 -4.84 -8.90
N ILE A 80 24.61 -4.17 -9.10
CA ILE A 80 24.27 -3.53 -10.37
C ILE A 80 25.17 -2.29 -10.43
N ASN A 81 26.45 -2.55 -10.69
CA ASN A 81 27.47 -1.60 -11.03
C ASN A 81 26.92 -0.80 -12.19
N LEU A 82 27.06 0.51 -12.08
CA LEU A 82 26.48 1.54 -12.94
C LEU A 82 26.08 1.00 -14.32
N ILE A 83 24.78 1.04 -14.57
CA ILE A 83 24.15 0.98 -15.89
C ILE A 83 24.91 1.99 -16.78
N SER A 84 25.85 1.51 -17.59
CA SER A 84 26.71 2.35 -18.43
C SER A 84 25.96 2.79 -19.69
N GLU A 85 24.97 2.01 -20.12
CA GLU A 85 24.22 2.24 -21.35
C GLU A 85 22.71 2.38 -21.13
N ILE A 86 22.08 3.16 -22.01
CA ILE A 86 20.63 3.45 -21.96
C ILE A 86 19.79 2.21 -22.23
N LYS A 87 20.28 1.28 -23.06
CA LYS A 87 19.58 0.03 -23.34
C LYS A 87 19.39 -0.76 -22.05
N ASP A 88 20.43 -0.84 -21.22
CA ASP A 88 20.38 -1.52 -19.93
C ASP A 88 19.43 -0.84 -18.93
N LEU A 89 19.32 0.49 -18.97
CA LEU A 89 18.33 1.23 -18.17
C LEU A 89 16.89 0.95 -18.60
N VAL A 90 16.64 0.89 -19.91
CA VAL A 90 15.31 0.60 -20.49
C VAL A 90 14.91 -0.84 -20.22
N TYR A 91 15.84 -1.78 -20.32
CA TYR A 91 15.59 -3.17 -19.94
C TYR A 91 15.31 -3.27 -18.45
N LEU A 92 16.13 -2.65 -17.59
CA LEU A 92 15.89 -2.64 -16.15
C LEU A 92 14.55 -2.00 -15.79
N PHE A 93 14.14 -0.94 -16.51
CA PHE A 93 12.83 -0.33 -16.37
C PHE A 93 11.70 -1.30 -16.72
N PHE A 94 11.76 -1.94 -17.90
CA PHE A 94 10.76 -2.91 -18.31
C PHE A 94 10.70 -4.09 -17.35
N TYR A 95 11.85 -4.60 -16.89
CA TYR A 95 11.90 -5.69 -15.91
C TYR A 95 11.31 -5.28 -14.56
N ALA A 96 11.66 -4.10 -14.03
CA ALA A 96 11.12 -3.63 -12.76
C ALA A 96 9.61 -3.37 -12.84
N PHE A 97 9.13 -2.82 -13.96
CA PHE A 97 7.70 -2.60 -14.20
C PHE A 97 6.94 -3.92 -14.34
N ILE A 98 7.47 -4.89 -15.10
CA ILE A 98 6.88 -6.22 -15.23
C ILE A 98 6.86 -6.93 -13.88
N ILE A 99 7.95 -6.87 -13.09
CA ILE A 99 8.01 -7.42 -11.74
C ILE A 99 6.97 -6.74 -10.84
N TYR A 100 6.83 -5.42 -10.90
CA TYR A 100 5.80 -4.70 -10.16
C TYR A 100 4.40 -5.21 -10.51
N ILE A 101 4.06 -5.28 -11.80
CA ILE A 101 2.75 -5.75 -12.26
C ILE A 101 2.52 -7.20 -11.83
N ILE A 102 3.49 -8.10 -12.04
CA ILE A 102 3.40 -9.50 -11.63
C ILE A 102 3.17 -9.59 -10.12
N MET A 103 3.90 -8.83 -9.31
CA MET A 103 3.78 -8.89 -7.86
C MET A 103 2.46 -8.32 -7.36
N GLN A 104 1.93 -7.27 -7.99
CA GLN A 104 0.57 -6.78 -7.70
C GLN A 104 -0.49 -7.82 -8.07
N VAL A 105 -0.36 -8.46 -9.24
CA VAL A 105 -1.26 -9.55 -9.67
C VAL A 105 -1.17 -10.74 -8.73
N VAL A 106 0.03 -11.11 -8.27
CA VAL A 106 0.25 -12.19 -7.29
C VAL A 106 -0.35 -11.83 -5.93
N SER A 107 -0.21 -10.60 -5.46
CA SER A 107 -0.87 -10.13 -4.23
C SER A 107 -2.39 -10.21 -4.34
N ILE A 108 -2.95 -9.71 -5.45
CA ILE A 108 -4.39 -9.80 -5.74
C ILE A 108 -4.82 -11.26 -5.78
N PHE A 109 -4.18 -12.10 -6.60
CA PHE A 109 -4.53 -13.50 -6.74
C PHE A 109 -4.38 -14.28 -5.42
N GLY A 110 -3.35 -13.99 -4.62
CA GLY A 110 -3.15 -14.58 -3.30
C GLY A 110 -4.32 -14.30 -2.36
N VAL A 111 -4.84 -13.08 -2.39
CA VAL A 111 -6.01 -12.67 -1.60
C VAL A 111 -7.30 -13.33 -2.11
N PHE A 112 -7.56 -13.28 -3.42
CA PHE A 112 -8.82 -13.76 -4.02
C PHE A 112 -8.89 -15.28 -4.25
N SER A 113 -7.77 -16.01 -4.19
CA SER A 113 -7.77 -17.46 -4.44
C SER A 113 -8.37 -18.24 -3.27
N GLU A 114 -9.50 -18.92 -3.48
CA GLU A 114 -10.13 -19.77 -2.45
C GLU A 114 -9.29 -21.01 -2.10
N ASN A 115 -8.39 -21.42 -2.99
CA ASN A 115 -7.59 -22.65 -2.86
C ASN A 115 -6.32 -22.49 -2.01
N ILE A 116 -5.96 -21.27 -1.61
CA ILE A 116 -4.76 -21.01 -0.82
C ILE A 116 -5.14 -20.88 0.66
N PRO A 117 -4.53 -21.66 1.57
CA PRO A 117 -4.79 -21.51 3.00
C PRO A 117 -4.47 -20.09 3.48
N ILE A 118 -5.32 -19.53 4.35
CA ILE A 118 -5.24 -18.13 4.84
C ILE A 118 -3.83 -17.76 5.33
N LYS A 119 -3.14 -18.67 6.04
CA LYS A 119 -1.75 -18.44 6.50
C LYS A 119 -0.79 -18.06 5.37
N TYR A 120 -0.94 -18.68 4.19
CA TYR A 120 -0.09 -18.41 3.03
C TYR A 120 -0.58 -17.21 2.22
N LYS A 121 -1.89 -16.90 2.25
CA LYS A 121 -2.43 -15.69 1.61
C LYS A 121 -1.77 -14.43 2.15
N ASN A 122 -1.69 -14.31 3.48
CA ASN A 122 -1.07 -13.15 4.12
C ASN A 122 0.39 -13.01 3.66
N TYR A 123 1.14 -14.11 3.71
CA TYR A 123 2.56 -14.10 3.33
C TYR A 123 2.78 -13.69 1.87
N ILE A 124 2.01 -14.25 0.94
CA ILE A 124 2.06 -13.92 -0.50
C ILE A 124 1.70 -12.44 -0.71
N THR A 125 0.66 -11.97 -0.03
CA THR A 125 0.17 -10.59 -0.11
C THR A 125 1.24 -9.60 0.35
N TYR A 126 1.79 -9.82 1.55
CA TYR A 126 2.85 -8.97 2.11
C TYR A 126 4.12 -8.99 1.26
N ILE A 127 4.52 -10.15 0.72
CA ILE A 127 5.68 -10.23 -0.18
C ILE A 127 5.41 -9.44 -1.47
N GLY A 128 4.29 -9.68 -2.15
CA GLY A 128 4.02 -9.02 -3.42
C GLY A 128 3.92 -7.50 -3.26
N LEU A 129 3.32 -7.02 -2.17
CA LEU A 129 3.29 -5.59 -1.84
C LEU A 129 4.69 -5.02 -1.58
N ASN A 130 5.49 -5.67 -0.74
CA ASN A 130 6.83 -5.17 -0.41
C ASN A 130 7.80 -5.24 -1.60
N VAL A 131 7.76 -6.32 -2.39
CA VAL A 131 8.57 -6.44 -3.62
C VAL A 131 8.10 -5.42 -4.67
N GLY A 132 6.79 -5.21 -4.78
CA GLY A 132 6.20 -4.16 -5.62
C GLY A 132 6.71 -2.76 -5.24
N PHE A 133 6.58 -2.35 -3.98
CA PHE A 133 7.10 -1.04 -3.52
C PHE A 133 8.62 -0.94 -3.63
N SER A 134 9.34 -2.04 -3.39
CA SER A 134 10.80 -2.07 -3.54
C SER A 134 11.24 -1.80 -4.97
N SER A 135 10.51 -2.33 -5.96
CA SER A 135 10.79 -2.08 -7.37
C SER A 135 10.64 -0.59 -7.74
N ILE A 136 9.65 0.11 -7.15
CA ILE A 136 9.44 1.55 -7.33
C ILE A 136 10.61 2.35 -6.74
N TYR A 137 11.02 2.04 -5.51
CA TYR A 137 12.11 2.76 -4.85
C TYR A 137 13.45 2.54 -5.55
N PHE A 138 13.76 1.28 -5.88
CA PHE A 138 14.97 0.93 -6.63
C PHE A 138 15.03 1.67 -7.97
N PHE A 139 13.90 1.73 -8.68
CA PHE A 139 13.76 2.46 -9.93
C PHE A 139 14.02 3.97 -9.75
N HIS A 140 13.30 4.61 -8.81
CA HIS A 140 13.45 6.04 -8.55
C HIS A 140 14.92 6.43 -8.27
N LYS A 141 15.60 5.65 -7.41
CA LYS A 141 17.01 5.88 -7.07
C LYS A 141 17.92 5.84 -8.31
N LYS A 142 17.78 4.82 -9.17
CA LYS A 142 18.66 4.64 -10.35
C LYS A 142 18.42 5.73 -11.41
N ILE A 143 17.18 6.19 -11.57
CA ILE A 143 16.84 7.26 -12.51
C ILE A 143 17.38 8.61 -12.09
N VAL A 144 17.25 8.94 -10.80
CA VAL A 144 17.79 10.18 -10.26
C VAL A 144 19.30 10.22 -10.47
N LEU A 145 20.00 9.13 -10.15
CA LEU A 145 21.45 8.99 -10.36
C LEU A 145 21.84 9.09 -11.84
N TRP A 146 21.06 8.52 -12.75
CA TRP A 146 21.31 8.63 -14.18
C TRP A 146 21.09 10.06 -14.71
N GLY A 147 20.04 10.73 -14.26
CA GLY A 147 19.73 12.10 -14.65
C GLY A 147 20.83 13.10 -14.24
N GLU A 148 21.49 12.86 -13.10
CA GLU A 148 22.62 13.68 -12.64
C GLU A 148 23.90 13.41 -13.46
N ASN A 149 24.17 12.16 -13.85
CA ASN A 149 25.36 11.80 -14.64
C ASN A 149 25.30 12.23 -16.12
N GLN A 150 24.12 12.45 -16.70
CA GLN A 150 23.99 12.83 -18.11
C GLN A 150 24.27 14.31 -18.42
N TYR A 151 24.22 15.20 -17.42
CA TYR A 151 24.56 16.61 -17.64
C TYR A 151 26.06 16.87 -17.85
N SER A 152 26.92 15.84 -17.78
CA SER A 152 28.37 15.97 -18.05
C SER A 152 28.86 15.34 -19.37
N ILE A 153 27.99 14.70 -20.17
CA ILE A 153 28.43 13.95 -21.37
C ILE A 153 28.20 14.74 -22.67
N ASN A 154 29.29 14.83 -23.45
CA ASN A 154 29.48 15.63 -24.64
C ASN A 154 28.50 15.31 -25.82
N ASN A 155 28.26 16.32 -26.65
CA ASN A 155 26.99 16.58 -27.36
C ASN A 155 26.79 15.91 -28.74
N ASN A 156 27.38 14.76 -29.05
CA ASN A 156 27.54 14.34 -30.46
C ASN A 156 26.43 13.48 -31.10
N TYR A 157 25.28 13.22 -30.47
CA TYR A 157 24.18 12.47 -31.13
C TYR A 157 22.79 13.04 -30.82
N PHE A 158 22.32 13.96 -31.67
CA PHE A 158 21.06 14.72 -31.49
C PHE A 158 19.80 13.85 -31.39
N LEU A 159 19.69 12.78 -32.19
CA LEU A 159 18.54 11.87 -32.15
C LEU A 159 18.50 11.03 -30.86
N TRP A 160 19.67 10.56 -30.43
CA TRP A 160 19.82 9.82 -29.17
C TRP A 160 19.52 10.70 -27.95
N ILE A 161 19.87 11.98 -27.99
CA ILE A 161 19.52 12.95 -26.94
C ILE A 161 17.99 13.12 -26.82
N LYS A 162 17.26 13.17 -27.94
CA LYS A 162 15.79 13.26 -27.91
C LYS A 162 15.13 12.01 -27.32
N ILE A 163 15.59 10.81 -27.71
CA ILE A 163 15.10 9.55 -27.15
C ILE A 163 15.40 9.48 -25.64
N LYS A 164 16.62 9.86 -25.22
CA LYS A 164 17.01 9.93 -23.79
C LYS A 164 16.07 10.84 -22.99
N LYS A 165 15.76 12.03 -23.52
CA LYS A 165 14.83 12.97 -22.87
C LYS A 165 13.41 12.41 -22.80
N ALA A 166 12.91 11.79 -23.85
CA ALA A 166 11.58 11.19 -23.88
C ALA A 166 11.45 10.05 -22.86
N ILE A 167 12.45 9.16 -22.77
CA ILE A 167 12.48 8.08 -21.77
C ILE A 167 12.54 8.66 -20.36
N ALA A 168 13.42 9.62 -20.10
CA ALA A 168 13.51 10.28 -18.81
C ALA A 168 12.21 10.98 -18.38
N GLN A 169 11.48 11.56 -19.34
CA GLN A 169 10.18 12.19 -19.11
C GLN A 169 9.09 11.15 -18.85
N GLY A 170 9.02 10.07 -19.65
CA GLY A 170 8.06 8.98 -19.44
C GLY A 170 8.24 8.33 -18.08
N VAL A 171 9.49 8.09 -17.69
CA VAL A 171 9.87 7.60 -16.37
C VAL A 171 9.42 8.54 -15.23
N LYS A 172 9.64 9.85 -15.38
CA LYS A 172 9.20 10.86 -14.41
C LYS A 172 7.68 10.91 -14.25
N PHE A 173 6.94 10.51 -15.28
CA PHE A 173 5.48 10.43 -15.26
C PHE A 173 4.98 9.10 -14.67
N LEU A 174 5.62 7.98 -15.02
CA LEU A 174 5.25 6.64 -14.58
C LEU A 174 5.57 6.35 -13.12
N ALA A 175 6.69 6.85 -12.58
CA ALA A 175 7.04 6.61 -11.18
C ALA A 175 5.99 7.16 -10.19
N PRO A 176 5.51 8.41 -10.31
CA PRO A 176 4.38 8.91 -9.52
C PRO A 176 3.11 8.09 -9.70
N LEU A 177 2.80 7.66 -10.93
CA LEU A 177 1.64 6.82 -11.21
C LEU A 177 1.72 5.50 -10.44
N MET A 178 2.87 4.82 -10.48
CA MET A 178 3.11 3.58 -9.73
C MET A 178 3.03 3.78 -8.22
N CYS A 179 3.50 4.92 -7.70
CA CYS A 179 3.35 5.28 -6.29
C CYS A 179 1.87 5.45 -5.93
N ILE A 180 1.10 6.19 -6.73
CA ILE A 180 -0.32 6.44 -6.50
C ILE A 180 -1.10 5.12 -6.55
N THR A 181 -0.88 4.29 -7.57
CA THR A 181 -1.55 2.98 -7.67
C THR A 181 -1.13 2.07 -6.53
N GLY A 182 0.13 2.08 -6.11
CA GLY A 182 0.59 1.33 -4.93
C GLY A 182 -0.14 1.78 -3.66
N ILE A 183 -0.20 3.09 -3.40
CA ILE A 183 -0.88 3.67 -2.23
C ILE A 183 -2.38 3.37 -2.23
N ALA A 184 -3.03 3.32 -3.40
CA ALA A 184 -4.46 3.04 -3.51
C ALA A 184 -4.80 1.54 -3.44
N ILE A 185 -4.02 0.68 -4.11
CA ILE A 185 -4.29 -0.78 -4.19
C ILE A 185 -3.96 -1.47 -2.87
N THR A 186 -2.86 -1.08 -2.21
CA THR A 186 -2.40 -1.70 -0.95
C THR A 186 -3.47 -1.76 0.15
N PRO A 187 -4.13 -0.65 0.53
CA PRO A 187 -5.16 -0.68 1.56
C PRO A 187 -6.39 -1.50 1.16
N ILE A 188 -6.73 -1.57 -0.14
CA ILE A 188 -7.82 -2.42 -0.64
C ILE A 188 -7.49 -3.90 -0.40
N VAL A 189 -6.31 -4.33 -0.83
CA VAL A 189 -5.86 -5.73 -0.70
C VAL A 189 -5.79 -6.14 0.77
N LEU A 190 -5.27 -5.26 1.64
CA LEU A 190 -5.19 -5.52 3.08
C LEU A 190 -6.56 -5.48 3.77
N GLY A 191 -7.46 -4.58 3.35
CA GLY A 191 -8.83 -4.51 3.86
C GLY A 191 -9.62 -5.78 3.55
N TYR A 192 -9.49 -6.29 2.31
CA TYR A 192 -10.09 -7.57 1.94
C TYR A 192 -9.52 -8.73 2.78
N ASP A 193 -8.20 -8.84 2.88
CA ASP A 193 -7.55 -9.92 3.63
C ASP A 193 -7.98 -9.93 5.11
N ALA A 194 -8.00 -8.76 5.74
CA ALA A 194 -8.48 -8.61 7.11
C ALA A 194 -9.96 -9.03 7.27
N ALA A 195 -10.83 -8.67 6.32
CA ALA A 195 -12.24 -9.01 6.38
C ALA A 195 -12.47 -10.53 6.23
N ILE A 196 -11.74 -11.19 5.33
CA ILE A 196 -11.80 -12.66 5.18
C ILE A 196 -11.30 -13.36 6.45
N GLN A 197 -10.26 -12.84 7.09
CA GLN A 197 -9.81 -13.38 8.38
C GLN A 197 -10.91 -13.28 9.42
N VAL A 198 -11.56 -12.12 9.56
CA VAL A 198 -12.70 -11.92 10.47
C VAL A 198 -13.84 -12.90 10.14
N LYS A 199 -14.26 -13.02 8.88
CA LYS A 199 -15.32 -13.98 8.48
C LYS A 199 -14.98 -15.43 8.83
N SER A 200 -13.73 -15.84 8.61
CA SER A 200 -13.31 -17.25 8.76
C SER A 200 -12.90 -17.65 10.18
N GLN A 201 -12.46 -16.69 11.01
CA GLN A 201 -11.89 -16.97 12.33
C GLN A 201 -12.43 -16.07 13.45
N MET A 202 -13.60 -15.45 13.27
CA MET A 202 -14.21 -14.45 14.17
C MET A 202 -13.98 -14.74 15.66
N ALA A 203 -14.39 -15.92 16.14
CA ALA A 203 -14.31 -16.32 17.53
C ALA A 203 -12.88 -16.41 18.11
N LYS A 204 -11.86 -16.47 17.25
CA LYS A 204 -10.45 -16.55 17.65
C LYS A 204 -9.77 -15.18 17.71
N ILE A 205 -10.24 -14.22 16.93
CA ILE A 205 -9.57 -12.92 16.72
C ILE A 205 -10.31 -11.77 17.39
N LEU A 206 -11.62 -11.84 17.51
CA LEU A 206 -12.42 -10.78 18.12
C LEU A 206 -12.83 -11.15 19.55
N PRO A 207 -12.86 -10.17 20.48
CA PRO A 207 -13.41 -10.36 21.81
C PRO A 207 -14.91 -10.70 21.73
N GLU A 208 -15.33 -11.75 22.44
CA GLU A 208 -16.74 -12.09 22.63
C GLU A 208 -17.38 -11.10 23.62
N VAL A 209 -18.55 -10.57 23.26
CA VAL A 209 -19.36 -9.65 24.06
C VAL A 209 -20.69 -10.33 24.36
N ILE A 210 -21.09 -10.31 25.63
CA ILE A 210 -22.35 -10.90 26.09
C ILE A 210 -23.35 -9.76 26.28
N LEU A 211 -24.38 -9.72 25.44
CA LEU A 211 -25.50 -8.81 25.60
C LEU A 211 -26.51 -9.41 26.58
N LYS A 212 -27.07 -8.58 27.46
CA LYS A 212 -28.13 -9.03 28.36
C LYS A 212 -29.36 -9.40 27.52
N GLU A 213 -29.96 -10.54 27.81
CA GLU A 213 -31.18 -11.03 27.17
C GLU A 213 -31.03 -11.59 25.74
N GLU A 214 -29.80 -11.69 25.21
CA GLU A 214 -29.54 -12.39 23.95
C GLU A 214 -28.74 -13.69 24.16
N GLU A 215 -29.22 -14.78 23.54
CA GLU A 215 -28.51 -16.06 23.54
C GLU A 215 -27.42 -16.13 22.45
N ARG A 216 -27.45 -15.20 21.47
CA ARG A 216 -26.45 -15.13 20.41
C ARG A 216 -25.11 -14.60 20.92
N LYS A 217 -24.05 -15.14 20.31
CA LYS A 217 -22.69 -14.65 20.51
C LYS A 217 -22.44 -13.45 19.62
N TRP A 218 -22.04 -12.35 20.26
CA TRP A 218 -21.60 -11.14 19.60
C TRP A 218 -20.10 -10.97 19.75
N TYR A 219 -19.48 -10.36 18.75
CA TYR A 219 -18.05 -10.13 18.72
C TYR A 219 -17.79 -8.65 18.47
N LEU A 220 -16.92 -8.04 19.28
CA LEU A 220 -16.56 -6.64 19.14
C LEU A 220 -15.66 -6.45 17.92
N LEU A 221 -16.19 -5.80 16.89
CA LEU A 221 -15.46 -5.51 15.65
C LEU A 221 -14.70 -4.19 15.75
N GLU A 222 -15.36 -3.12 16.20
CA GLU A 222 -14.77 -1.80 16.38
C GLU A 222 -15.43 -1.12 17.58
N ALA A 223 -14.64 -0.42 18.39
CA ALA A 223 -15.13 0.47 19.45
C ALA A 223 -14.55 1.86 19.23
N ASN A 224 -15.41 2.86 19.20
CA ASN A 224 -15.07 4.27 19.16
C ASN A 224 -15.48 4.93 20.49
N SER A 225 -15.31 6.25 20.61
CA SER A 225 -15.63 6.97 21.86
C SER A 225 -17.12 7.00 22.19
N THR A 226 -17.97 6.81 21.20
CA THR A 226 -19.44 6.92 21.29
C THR A 226 -20.12 5.59 21.03
N ASP A 227 -19.60 4.81 20.08
CA ASP A 227 -20.31 3.66 19.55
C ASP A 227 -19.42 2.41 19.53
N SER A 228 -20.04 1.25 19.68
CA SER A 228 -19.43 -0.06 19.50
C SER A 228 -20.14 -0.84 18.42
N LEU A 229 -19.40 -1.28 17.41
CA LEU A 229 -19.88 -2.17 16.37
C LEU A 229 -19.65 -3.62 16.79
N LEU A 230 -20.76 -4.35 16.94
CA LEU A 230 -20.77 -5.78 17.20
C LEU A 230 -21.18 -6.53 15.94
N ILE A 231 -20.57 -7.69 15.70
CA ILE A 231 -20.92 -8.60 14.61
C ILE A 231 -21.18 -10.02 15.12
N THR A 232 -21.92 -10.81 14.35
CA THR A 232 -22.17 -12.23 14.66
C THR A 232 -21.94 -13.15 13.45
N GLN A 233 -21.74 -14.44 13.71
CA GLN A 233 -21.61 -15.47 12.67
C GLN A 233 -22.97 -16.01 12.19
N GLU A 234 -24.03 -15.87 12.98
CA GLU A 234 -25.33 -16.50 12.70
C GLU A 234 -26.31 -15.56 11.99
N ASP A 235 -26.68 -15.95 10.78
CA ASP A 235 -27.61 -15.24 9.87
C ASP A 235 -29.08 -15.55 10.19
N GLN A 236 -29.42 -15.84 11.45
CA GLN A 236 -30.71 -16.43 11.80
C GLN A 236 -31.89 -15.42 11.77
N ASP A 237 -31.63 -14.11 11.73
CA ASP A 237 -32.65 -13.05 11.56
C ASP A 237 -32.29 -11.99 10.51
N GLY A 238 -31.24 -12.22 9.71
CA GLY A 238 -30.75 -11.29 8.68
C GLY A 238 -29.91 -10.11 9.20
N GLU A 239 -29.86 -9.86 10.51
CA GLU A 239 -28.95 -8.88 11.11
C GLU A 239 -27.59 -9.50 11.45
N LYS A 240 -26.54 -9.05 10.75
CA LYS A 240 -25.14 -9.49 10.93
C LYS A 240 -24.30 -8.55 11.79
N ALA A 241 -24.76 -7.32 11.99
CA ALA A 241 -24.04 -6.28 12.67
C ALA A 241 -25.01 -5.31 13.35
N ILE A 242 -24.67 -4.88 14.56
CA ILE A 242 -25.41 -3.87 15.32
C ILE A 242 -24.44 -2.82 15.86
N GLU A 243 -24.91 -1.58 15.93
CA GLU A 243 -24.20 -0.47 16.56
C GLU A 243 -24.87 -0.19 17.92
N LEU A 244 -24.06 -0.14 18.97
CA LEU A 244 -24.50 0.19 20.33
C LEU A 244 -23.83 1.48 20.78
N GLU A 245 -24.64 2.44 21.24
CA GLU A 245 -24.14 3.60 21.97
C GLU A 245 -23.57 3.15 23.33
N LEU A 246 -22.38 3.64 23.67
CA LEU A 246 -21.64 3.33 24.91
C LEU A 246 -22.13 4.10 26.14
#